data_AF-A0A396BRM4-F1
#
_entry.id   AF-A0A396BRM4-F1
#
_cell.length_a   1.000
_cell.length_b   1.000
_cell.length_c   1.000
_cell.angle_alpha   90.00
_cell.angle_beta   90.00
_cell.angle_gamma   90.00
#
_symmetry.space_group_name_H-M   'P 1'
#
loop_
_entity.id
_entity.type
_entity.pdbx_description
1 polymer ?
#
loop_
_entity_poly.entity_id
_entity_poly.type
_entity_poly.pdbx_seq_one_letter_code
_entity_poly.pdbx_strand_id
1 'polypeptide(L)'
;MINILKVLLLFSVFAFFSCNKKEIEDGSITWGKYTLMEIEANEPVDINFDGVKHTDLKKEIGTLNTCALFLYGNKYPSVDLLWPEPLINQQKLLQELPCHYSEGMKIYYVNVSIQYYVDIKSDTPNGYVLNRGQKIANDASVYTFEYPEKMIVNTDKQVICFETTQTFLTQEGCKSVLLKVRFGLVH
;
A
#
# COMPACT_ATOMS: atom_id res chain seq x y z
N MET A 1 64.31 16.86 -0.15
CA MET A 1 63.21 16.91 0.84
C MET A 1 62.12 17.81 0.30
N ILE A 2 61.28 17.25 -0.55
CA ILE A 2 60.18 17.90 -1.25
C ILE A 2 58.97 16.99 -1.05
N ASN A 3 57.81 17.59 -0.81
CA ASN A 3 56.47 17.00 -1.00
C ASN A 3 55.79 16.16 0.10
N ILE A 4 56.08 16.32 1.40
CA ILE A 4 55.06 15.92 2.39
C ILE A 4 53.94 16.96 2.44
N LEU A 5 54.29 18.25 2.35
CA LEU A 5 53.32 19.36 2.35
C LEU A 5 52.41 19.39 1.10
N LYS A 6 52.91 18.94 -0.06
CA LYS A 6 52.09 18.86 -1.29
C LYS A 6 51.12 17.68 -1.29
N VAL A 7 51.46 16.58 -0.62
CA VAL A 7 50.56 15.40 -0.51
C VAL A 7 49.41 15.69 0.45
N LEU A 8 49.66 16.43 1.54
CA LEU A 8 48.63 16.88 2.47
C LEU A 8 47.66 17.89 1.84
N LEU A 9 48.14 18.77 0.95
CA LEU A 9 47.29 19.74 0.25
C LEU A 9 46.42 19.11 -0.85
N LEU A 10 46.80 17.94 -1.40
CA LEU A 10 45.96 17.22 -2.38
C LEU A 10 44.79 16.49 -1.71
N PHE A 11 44.95 15.97 -0.49
CA PHE A 11 43.87 15.28 0.23
C PHE A 11 42.76 16.22 0.71
N SER A 12 43.06 17.50 0.97
CA SER A 12 42.04 18.48 1.35
C SER A 12 41.16 18.93 0.17
N VAL A 13 41.63 18.82 -1.08
CA VAL A 13 40.82 19.16 -2.27
C VAL A 13 39.87 18.02 -2.67
N PHE A 14 40.23 16.76 -2.40
CA PHE A 14 39.33 15.61 -2.65
C PHE A 14 38.21 15.46 -1.61
N ALA A 15 38.33 16.08 -0.43
CA ALA A 15 37.26 16.08 0.58
C ALA A 15 36.07 16.99 0.22
N PHE A 16 36.21 17.89 -0.75
CA PHE A 16 35.12 18.78 -1.20
C PHE A 16 34.30 18.24 -2.39
N PHE A 17 34.66 17.07 -2.94
CA PHE A 17 33.88 16.42 -4.01
C PHE A 17 33.00 15.26 -3.53
N SER A 18 32.90 15.03 -2.22
CA SER A 18 31.95 14.08 -1.65
C SER A 18 30.83 14.83 -0.93
N CYS A 19 29.59 14.48 -1.28
CA CYS A 19 28.33 14.95 -0.69
C CYS A 19 27.87 16.38 -1.05
N ASN A 20 27.77 16.67 -2.36
CA ASN A 20 26.54 17.29 -2.83
C ASN A 20 25.68 16.19 -3.46
N LYS A 21 25.01 15.39 -2.63
CA LYS A 21 23.75 14.81 -3.08
C LYS A 21 22.85 16.02 -3.30
N LYS A 22 22.65 16.39 -4.57
CA LYS A 22 21.52 17.22 -4.97
C LYS A 22 20.30 16.68 -4.22
N GLU A 23 19.83 17.41 -3.22
CA GLU A 23 18.44 17.31 -2.84
C GLU A 23 17.67 17.61 -4.11
N ILE A 24 16.97 16.61 -4.62
CA ILE A 24 16.10 16.76 -5.78
C ILE A 24 14.92 17.58 -5.28
N GLU A 25 15.07 18.90 -5.27
CA GLU A 25 13.95 19.84 -5.20
C GLU A 25 13.39 19.99 -6.62
N ASP A 26 12.63 18.99 -7.05
CA ASP A 26 11.50 19.16 -7.97
C ASP A 26 10.61 17.91 -7.89
N GLY A 27 9.36 18.11 -7.43
CA GLY A 27 8.35 17.05 -7.29
C GLY A 27 8.55 16.09 -6.12
N SER A 28 8.55 16.58 -4.87
CA SER A 28 8.64 15.73 -3.67
C SER A 28 7.37 14.91 -3.42
N ILE A 29 7.50 13.72 -2.82
CA ILE A 29 6.38 12.96 -2.24
C ILE A 29 5.69 13.81 -1.16
N THR A 30 4.37 13.96 -1.26
CA THR A 30 3.57 14.56 -0.18
C THR A 30 3.30 13.51 0.89
N TRP A 31 3.74 13.80 2.11
CA TRP A 31 3.48 12.94 3.27
C TRP A 31 2.11 13.24 3.87
N GLY A 32 1.39 12.23 4.33
CA GLY A 32 0.08 12.42 4.94
C GLY A 32 -0.94 11.34 4.60
N LYS A 33 -2.22 11.71 4.71
CA LYS A 33 -3.36 10.82 4.52
C LYS A 33 -3.87 10.87 3.08
N TYR A 34 -4.03 9.70 2.49
CA TYR A 34 -4.70 9.48 1.23
C TYR A 34 -5.98 8.66 1.45
N THR A 35 -7.06 8.99 0.74
CA THR A 35 -8.34 8.28 0.79
C THR A 35 -8.55 7.44 -0.46
N LEU A 36 -9.22 6.30 -0.31
CA LEU A 36 -9.53 5.41 -1.42
C LEU A 36 -10.45 6.10 -2.43
N MET A 37 -9.92 6.38 -3.62
CA MET A 37 -10.69 6.95 -4.73
C MET A 37 -11.42 5.86 -5.50
N GLU A 38 -10.71 4.76 -5.81
CA GLU A 38 -11.16 3.74 -6.74
C GLU A 38 -10.54 2.39 -6.38
N ILE A 39 -11.32 1.33 -6.59
CA ILE A 39 -10.91 -0.05 -6.42
C ILE A 39 -11.71 -0.91 -7.39
N GLU A 40 -11.01 -1.52 -8.33
CA GLU A 40 -11.61 -2.37 -9.35
C GLU A 40 -11.06 -3.79 -9.25
N ALA A 41 -11.95 -4.77 -9.22
CA ALA A 41 -11.62 -6.17 -9.46
C ALA A 41 -11.37 -6.41 -10.95
N ASN A 42 -10.44 -7.30 -11.26
CA ASN A 42 -10.16 -7.74 -12.64
C ASN A 42 -11.34 -8.47 -13.30
N GLU A 43 -12.29 -8.96 -12.50
CA GLU A 43 -13.50 -9.63 -12.95
C GLU A 43 -14.67 -9.29 -12.01
N PRO A 44 -15.94 -9.33 -12.49
CA PRO A 44 -17.09 -9.01 -11.67
C PRO A 44 -17.34 -10.09 -10.61
N VAL A 45 -17.57 -9.65 -9.37
CA VAL A 45 -17.80 -10.51 -8.21
C VAL A 45 -19.01 -10.04 -7.41
N ASP A 46 -19.70 -10.98 -6.77
CA ASP A 46 -20.80 -10.73 -5.82
C ASP A 46 -20.29 -11.13 -4.44
N ILE A 47 -19.93 -10.13 -3.65
CA ILE A 47 -19.35 -10.28 -2.30
C ILE A 47 -20.40 -9.95 -1.24
N ASN A 48 -21.38 -9.10 -1.57
CA ASN A 48 -22.48 -8.76 -0.66
C ASN A 48 -23.64 -9.79 -0.69
N PHE A 49 -23.59 -10.75 -1.61
CA PHE A 49 -24.57 -11.82 -1.82
C PHE A 49 -25.96 -11.32 -2.24
N ASP A 50 -26.05 -10.20 -2.96
CA ASP A 50 -27.30 -9.64 -3.48
C ASP A 50 -27.70 -10.18 -4.87
N GLY A 51 -26.83 -11.01 -5.48
CA GLY A 51 -27.03 -11.62 -6.79
C GLY A 51 -26.56 -10.76 -7.98
N VAL A 52 -26.01 -9.57 -7.73
CA VAL A 52 -25.47 -8.67 -8.75
C VAL A 52 -23.96 -8.61 -8.63
N LYS A 53 -23.26 -8.99 -9.70
CA LYS A 53 -21.79 -8.97 -9.73
C LYS A 53 -21.27 -7.61 -10.19
N HIS A 54 -20.33 -7.00 -9.45
CA HIS A 54 -19.67 -5.75 -9.81
C HIS A 54 -18.14 -5.89 -9.88
N THR A 55 -17.51 -5.11 -10.75
CA THR A 55 -16.04 -4.90 -10.72
C THR A 55 -15.65 -3.79 -9.74
N ASP A 56 -16.49 -2.76 -9.62
CA ASP A 56 -16.33 -1.68 -8.62
C ASP A 56 -16.68 -2.21 -7.23
N LEU A 57 -15.65 -2.50 -6.44
CA LEU A 57 -15.84 -3.12 -5.13
C LEU A 57 -16.48 -2.18 -4.10
N LYS A 58 -16.57 -0.87 -4.35
CA LYS A 58 -17.31 0.03 -3.43
C LYS A 58 -18.81 -0.25 -3.41
N LYS A 59 -19.34 -0.88 -4.46
CA LYS A 59 -20.74 -1.36 -4.51
C LYS A 59 -20.95 -2.66 -3.73
N GLU A 60 -19.88 -3.44 -3.58
CA GLU A 60 -19.87 -4.72 -2.89
C GLU A 60 -19.55 -4.59 -1.39
N ILE A 61 -18.59 -3.73 -1.03
CA ILE A 61 -18.07 -3.61 0.33
C ILE A 61 -18.16 -2.16 0.80
N GLY A 62 -19.22 -1.84 1.56
CA GLY A 62 -19.49 -0.47 1.99
C GLY A 62 -18.40 0.16 2.87
N THR A 63 -17.62 -0.65 3.61
CA THR A 63 -16.55 -0.14 4.49
C THR A 63 -15.31 0.34 3.74
N LEU A 64 -15.17 0.05 2.44
CA LEU A 64 -14.12 0.61 1.59
C LEU A 64 -14.12 2.14 1.56
N ASN A 65 -15.25 2.79 1.81
CA ASN A 65 -15.35 4.25 1.91
C ASN A 65 -14.56 4.83 3.10
N THR A 66 -14.17 4.00 4.06
CA THR A 66 -13.38 4.41 5.23
C THR A 66 -11.91 3.98 5.15
N CYS A 67 -11.51 3.34 4.05
CA CYS A 67 -10.11 2.98 3.81
C CYS A 67 -9.24 4.21 3.62
N ALA A 68 -8.03 4.12 4.17
CA ALA A 68 -7.06 5.18 4.09
C ALA A 68 -5.65 4.59 3.99
N LEU A 69 -4.77 5.34 3.34
CA LEU A 69 -3.35 5.07 3.27
C LEU A 69 -2.63 6.26 3.89
N PHE A 70 -1.82 6.01 4.91
CA PHE A 70 -0.98 7.04 5.54
C PHE A 70 0.46 6.82 5.13
N LEU A 71 1.09 7.88 4.64
CA LEU A 71 2.47 7.88 4.21
C LEU A 71 3.31 8.75 5.16
N TYR A 72 4.30 8.15 5.82
CA TYR A 72 5.12 8.81 6.84
C TYR A 72 6.55 9.04 6.35
N GLY A 73 7.00 10.30 6.37
CA GLY A 73 8.31 10.73 5.85
C GLY A 73 9.39 10.90 6.92
N ASN A 74 9.50 9.96 7.86
CA ASN A 74 10.53 10.01 8.89
C ASN A 74 11.86 9.35 8.41
N LYS A 75 12.83 9.16 9.31
CA LYS A 75 14.13 8.52 9.00
C LYS A 75 13.99 7.16 8.27
N TYR A 76 12.90 6.45 8.51
CA TYR A 76 12.54 5.19 7.87
C TYR A 76 11.12 5.32 7.30
N PRO A 77 10.97 5.76 6.03
CA PRO A 77 9.67 5.93 5.42
C PRO A 77 8.80 4.69 5.55
N SER A 78 7.51 4.90 5.83
CA SER A 78 6.56 3.81 6.05
C SER A 78 5.18 4.14 5.50
N VAL A 79 4.43 3.07 5.27
CA VAL A 79 3.02 3.10 4.88
C VAL A 79 2.21 2.38 5.94
N ASP A 80 1.11 2.99 6.35
CA ASP A 80 0.04 2.35 7.11
C ASP A 80 -1.23 2.31 6.25
N LEU A 81 -1.67 1.10 5.89
CA LEU A 81 -2.87 0.88 5.11
C LEU A 81 -4.00 0.41 6.03
N LEU A 82 -5.05 1.22 6.14
CA LEU A 82 -6.32 0.82 6.74
C LEU A 82 -7.16 0.08 5.69
N TRP A 83 -7.18 -1.25 5.79
CA TRP A 83 -7.76 -2.13 4.77
C TRP A 83 -8.87 -3.03 5.33
N PRO A 84 -9.98 -3.30 4.61
CA PRO A 84 -11.07 -4.11 5.12
C PRO A 84 -10.76 -5.60 5.05
N GLU A 85 -10.86 -6.27 6.19
CA GLU A 85 -10.75 -7.71 6.34
C GLU A 85 -12.09 -8.31 6.82
N PRO A 86 -12.40 -9.55 6.42
CA PRO A 86 -13.68 -10.16 6.72
C PRO A 86 -13.80 -10.55 8.19
N LEU A 87 -14.99 -10.34 8.73
CA LEU A 87 -15.44 -10.73 10.06
C LEU A 87 -16.73 -11.53 9.91
N ILE A 88 -16.61 -12.86 10.04
CA ILE A 88 -17.71 -13.79 9.81
C ILE A 88 -18.51 -13.98 11.09
N ASN A 89 -19.83 -13.80 11.00
CA ASN A 89 -20.78 -13.96 12.11
C ASN A 89 -20.36 -13.21 13.40
N GLN A 90 -19.65 -12.09 13.25
CA GLN A 90 -19.09 -11.28 14.36
C GLN A 90 -18.18 -12.07 15.32
N GLN A 91 -17.56 -13.16 14.85
CA GLN A 91 -16.77 -14.05 15.70
C GLN A 91 -15.33 -13.55 15.89
N LYS A 92 -14.50 -13.68 14.87
CA LYS A 92 -13.08 -13.30 14.92
C LYS A 92 -12.64 -12.64 13.62
N LEU A 93 -11.83 -11.60 13.77
CA LEU A 93 -11.15 -10.90 12.69
C LEU A 93 -9.87 -11.68 12.31
N LEU A 94 -9.48 -11.64 11.03
CA LEU A 94 -8.25 -12.28 10.52
C LEU A 94 -8.19 -13.80 10.78
N GLN A 95 -9.34 -14.46 10.69
CA GLN A 95 -9.43 -15.92 10.72
C GLN A 95 -9.46 -16.47 9.29
N GLU A 96 -9.05 -17.73 9.12
CA GLU A 96 -9.16 -18.43 7.84
C GLU A 96 -10.61 -18.38 7.32
N LEU A 97 -10.76 -18.11 6.02
CA LEU A 97 -12.05 -18.16 5.37
C LEU A 97 -12.55 -19.62 5.32
N PRO A 98 -13.85 -19.86 5.55
CA PRO A 98 -14.42 -21.18 5.36
C PRO A 98 -14.37 -21.58 3.88
N CYS A 99 -14.27 -22.88 3.60
CA CYS A 99 -14.17 -23.37 2.23
C CYS A 99 -15.42 -23.05 1.37
N HIS A 100 -16.58 -22.90 2.00
CA HIS A 100 -17.86 -22.68 1.33
C HIS A 100 -18.71 -21.65 2.07
N TYR A 101 -19.48 -20.88 1.30
CA TYR A 101 -20.56 -20.07 1.85
C TYR A 101 -21.68 -20.97 2.37
N SER A 102 -22.34 -20.56 3.44
CA SER A 102 -23.52 -21.22 3.98
C SER A 102 -24.64 -20.19 4.11
N GLU A 103 -25.85 -20.55 3.71
CA GLU A 103 -27.01 -19.67 3.80
C GLU A 103 -27.21 -19.16 5.24
N GLY A 104 -27.40 -17.85 5.38
CA GLY A 104 -27.51 -17.18 6.68
C GLY A 104 -26.18 -16.73 7.30
N MET A 105 -25.03 -17.03 6.68
CA MET A 105 -23.73 -16.50 7.08
C MET A 105 -23.69 -14.97 6.86
N LYS A 106 -23.32 -14.21 7.89
CA LYS A 106 -23.14 -12.76 7.78
C LYS A 106 -21.65 -12.44 7.72
N ILE A 107 -21.23 -11.81 6.63
CA ILE A 107 -19.85 -11.36 6.44
C ILE A 107 -19.83 -9.84 6.57
N TYR A 108 -19.14 -9.35 7.59
CA TYR A 108 -18.83 -7.93 7.74
C TYR A 108 -17.41 -7.68 7.29
N TYR A 109 -17.09 -6.47 6.88
CA TYR A 109 -15.72 -6.06 6.55
C TYR A 109 -15.29 -4.94 7.47
N VAL A 110 -14.20 -5.15 8.20
CA VAL A 110 -13.70 -4.20 9.21
C VAL A 110 -12.27 -3.81 8.86
N ASN A 111 -11.98 -2.51 8.93
CA ASN A 111 -10.64 -2.02 8.62
C ASN A 111 -9.62 -2.45 9.68
N VAL A 112 -8.51 -2.99 9.23
CA VAL A 112 -7.32 -3.29 10.00
C VAL A 112 -6.15 -2.45 9.51
N SER A 113 -5.21 -2.16 10.41
CA SER A 113 -3.97 -1.43 10.08
C SER A 113 -2.89 -2.43 9.68
N ILE A 114 -2.37 -2.27 8.47
CA ILE A 114 -1.29 -3.08 7.91
C ILE A 114 -0.12 -2.15 7.58
N GLN A 115 0.99 -2.33 8.31
CA GLN A 115 2.09 -1.36 8.30
C GLN A 115 3.40 -1.97 7.78
N TYR A 116 4.03 -1.27 6.85
CA TYR A 116 5.31 -1.66 6.26
C TYR A 116 6.26 -0.46 6.17
N TYR A 117 7.55 -0.71 6.44
CA TYR A 117 8.60 0.18 5.94
C TYR A 117 8.66 0.10 4.42
N VAL A 118 9.13 1.17 3.77
CA VAL A 118 9.28 1.20 2.31
C VAL A 118 10.61 1.78 1.87
N ASP A 119 11.12 1.27 0.76
CA ASP A 119 12.23 1.87 0.01
C ASP A 119 11.70 2.71 -1.13
N ILE A 120 12.21 3.93 -1.30
CA ILE A 120 11.68 4.91 -2.25
C ILE A 120 12.66 5.10 -3.39
N LYS A 121 12.20 4.81 -4.61
CA LYS A 121 12.97 5.00 -5.83
C LYS A 121 12.29 6.01 -6.74
N SER A 122 13.07 6.95 -7.27
CA SER A 122 12.66 7.81 -8.37
C SER A 122 12.76 7.00 -9.66
N ASP A 123 11.68 6.33 -10.04
CA ASP A 123 11.66 5.36 -11.16
C ASP A 123 10.64 5.73 -12.24
N THR A 124 10.07 6.94 -12.18
CA THR A 124 9.17 7.45 -13.22
C THR A 124 9.44 8.94 -13.47
N PRO A 125 9.18 9.46 -14.69
CA PRO A 125 9.43 10.87 -15.00
C PRO A 125 8.75 11.87 -14.05
N ASN A 126 7.58 11.51 -13.50
CA ASN A 126 6.73 12.38 -12.69
C ASN A 126 6.26 11.69 -11.38
N GLY A 127 7.13 10.91 -10.75
CA GLY A 127 6.71 10.14 -9.59
C GLY A 127 7.74 9.15 -9.04
N TYR A 128 7.32 8.44 -7.99
CA TYR A 128 8.15 7.51 -7.24
C TYR A 128 7.53 6.13 -7.17
N VAL A 129 8.37 5.13 -6.93
CA VAL A 129 7.95 3.77 -6.58
C VAL A 129 8.31 3.53 -5.12
N LEU A 130 7.31 3.19 -4.32
CA LEU A 130 7.46 2.69 -2.95
C LEU A 130 7.56 1.18 -3.01
N ASN A 131 8.73 0.61 -2.75
CA ASN A 131 8.91 -0.83 -2.69
C ASN A 131 8.66 -1.30 -1.26
N ARG A 132 7.87 -2.37 -1.11
CA ARG A 132 7.54 -2.98 0.18
C ARG A 132 8.83 -3.46 0.85
N GLY A 133 9.07 -2.97 2.07
CA GLY A 133 10.15 -3.41 2.93
C GLY A 133 9.66 -4.40 3.98
N GLN A 134 10.24 -4.31 5.18
CA GLN A 134 9.85 -5.14 6.31
C GLN A 134 8.51 -4.70 6.90
N LYS A 135 7.65 -5.66 7.26
CA LYS A 135 6.43 -5.40 8.04
C LYS A 135 6.82 -4.83 9.42
N ILE A 136 6.15 -3.76 9.84
CA ILE A 136 6.49 -3.06 11.10
C ILE A 136 6.04 -3.88 12.31
N ALA A 137 4.79 -4.33 12.29
CA ALA A 137 4.26 -5.24 13.31
C ALA A 137 4.44 -6.68 12.83
N ASN A 138 5.22 -7.47 13.57
CA ASN A 138 5.28 -8.90 13.33
C ASN A 138 4.08 -9.57 14.01
N ASP A 139 3.01 -9.80 13.25
CA ASP A 139 1.87 -10.60 13.67
C ASP A 139 1.83 -11.90 12.85
N ALA A 140 1.24 -12.94 13.43
CA ALA A 140 0.95 -14.20 12.75
C ALA A 140 -0.49 -14.24 12.24
N SER A 141 -1.07 -13.08 11.94
CA SER A 141 -2.47 -12.97 11.56
C SER A 141 -2.71 -13.48 10.13
N VAL A 142 -3.88 -14.07 9.91
CA VAL A 142 -4.29 -14.60 8.60
C VAL A 142 -5.07 -13.53 7.86
N TYR A 143 -4.38 -12.76 7.03
CA TYR A 143 -5.00 -11.75 6.16
C TYR A 143 -5.54 -12.42 4.89
N THR A 144 -6.70 -11.98 4.41
CA THR A 144 -7.14 -12.34 3.07
C THR A 144 -6.57 -11.40 2.02
N PHE A 145 -6.14 -10.21 2.43
CA PHE A 145 -5.41 -9.25 1.62
C PHE A 145 -3.92 -9.60 1.53
N GLU A 146 -3.41 -9.63 0.31
CA GLU A 146 -1.98 -9.63 0.05
C GLU A 146 -1.49 -8.18 0.02
N TYR A 147 -0.47 -7.83 0.79
CA TYR A 147 0.07 -6.47 0.74
C TYR A 147 0.92 -6.28 -0.53
N PRO A 148 0.72 -5.22 -1.33
CA PRO A 148 1.38 -5.06 -2.63
C PRO A 148 2.91 -4.96 -2.49
N GLU A 149 3.65 -5.59 -3.41
CA GLU A 149 5.11 -5.50 -3.47
C GLU A 149 5.62 -4.08 -3.75
N LYS A 150 4.83 -3.30 -4.48
CA LYS A 150 5.16 -1.91 -4.81
C LYS A 150 3.92 -1.04 -4.97
N MET A 151 4.08 0.26 -4.72
CA MET A 151 3.08 1.29 -4.98
C MET A 151 3.69 2.40 -5.83
N ILE A 152 2.92 2.92 -6.79
CA ILE A 152 3.33 3.99 -7.69
C ILE A 152 2.73 5.30 -7.19
N VAL A 153 3.58 6.28 -6.88
CA VAL A 153 3.20 7.63 -6.47
C VAL A 153 3.31 8.55 -7.68
N ASN A 154 2.20 9.14 -8.10
CA ASN A 154 2.20 10.23 -9.07
C ASN A 154 2.10 11.56 -8.32
N THR A 155 3.18 12.34 -8.35
CA THR A 155 3.29 13.59 -7.58
C THR A 155 2.47 14.72 -8.18
N ASP A 156 2.34 14.80 -9.50
CA ASP A 156 1.51 15.82 -10.16
C ASP A 156 0.03 15.69 -9.77
N LYS A 157 -0.47 14.46 -9.75
CA LYS A 157 -1.88 14.14 -9.47
C LYS A 157 -2.15 13.89 -7.99
N GLN A 158 -1.11 13.79 -7.16
CA GLN A 158 -1.22 13.46 -5.74
C GLN A 158 -1.99 12.15 -5.51
N VAL A 159 -1.65 11.12 -6.29
CA VAL A 159 -2.29 9.79 -6.20
C VAL A 159 -1.27 8.68 -6.00
N ILE A 160 -1.71 7.64 -5.28
CA ILE A 160 -0.96 6.41 -5.07
C ILE A 160 -1.77 5.27 -5.68
N CYS A 161 -1.15 4.53 -6.59
CA CYS A 161 -1.77 3.39 -7.27
C CYS A 161 -0.99 2.11 -6.99
N PHE A 162 -1.69 0.99 -6.87
CA PHE A 162 -1.08 -0.33 -6.80
C PHE A 162 -2.03 -1.41 -7.30
N GLU A 163 -1.45 -2.55 -7.65
CA GLU A 163 -2.17 -3.78 -7.91
C GLU A 163 -1.87 -4.79 -6.81
N THR A 164 -2.87 -5.54 -6.39
CA THR A 164 -2.70 -6.58 -5.38
C THR A 164 -3.83 -7.60 -5.41
N THR A 165 -3.74 -8.66 -4.61
CA THR A 165 -4.77 -9.69 -4.53
C THR A 165 -5.50 -9.63 -3.19
N GLN A 166 -6.81 -9.89 -3.19
CA GLN A 166 -7.53 -10.25 -1.97
C GLN A 166 -8.37 -11.50 -2.21
N THR A 167 -8.36 -12.40 -1.24
CA THR A 167 -9.25 -13.56 -1.24
C THR A 167 -10.59 -13.19 -0.59
N PHE A 168 -11.67 -13.45 -1.32
CA PHE A 168 -13.04 -13.25 -0.87
C PHE A 168 -13.78 -14.58 -0.76
N LEU A 169 -14.74 -14.68 0.15
CA LEU A 169 -15.71 -15.76 0.12
C LEU A 169 -16.84 -15.36 -0.82
N THR A 170 -17.14 -16.22 -1.80
CA THR A 170 -18.25 -16.06 -2.74
C THR A 170 -19.19 -17.26 -2.64
N GLN A 171 -20.33 -17.22 -3.35
CA GLN A 171 -21.23 -18.38 -3.44
C GLN A 171 -20.52 -19.64 -3.99
N GLU A 172 -19.55 -19.47 -4.89
CA GLU A 172 -18.79 -20.56 -5.52
C GLU A 172 -17.64 -21.07 -4.62
N GLY A 173 -17.38 -20.39 -3.49
CA GLY A 173 -16.27 -20.67 -2.57
C GLY A 173 -15.26 -19.52 -2.48
N CYS A 174 -14.11 -19.80 -1.88
CA CYS A 174 -13.00 -18.84 -1.78
C CYS A 174 -12.43 -18.52 -3.16
N LYS A 175 -12.35 -17.23 -3.48
CA LYS A 175 -11.84 -16.73 -4.75
C LYS A 175 -10.80 -15.63 -4.50
N SER A 176 -9.60 -15.83 -5.03
CA SER A 176 -8.55 -14.79 -5.03
C SER A 176 -8.75 -13.88 -6.23
N VAL A 177 -8.92 -12.58 -5.96
CA VAL A 177 -9.29 -11.58 -6.97
C VAL A 177 -8.18 -10.54 -7.07
N LEU A 178 -7.76 -10.23 -8.30
CA LEU A 178 -6.78 -9.17 -8.55
C LEU A 178 -7.49 -7.82 -8.51
N LEU A 179 -6.90 -6.87 -7.78
CA LEU A 179 -7.42 -5.56 -7.49
C LEU A 179 -6.50 -4.50 -8.07
N LYS A 180 -7.10 -3.50 -8.72
CA LYS A 180 -6.45 -2.24 -9.09
C LYS A 180 -6.95 -1.16 -8.16
N VAL A 181 -6.04 -0.53 -7.43
CA VAL A 181 -6.39 0.35 -6.32
C VAL A 181 -5.78 1.71 -6.53
N ARG A 182 -6.56 2.76 -6.24
CA ARG A 182 -6.12 4.15 -6.32
C ARG A 182 -6.55 4.96 -5.11
N PHE A 183 -5.57 5.57 -4.47
CA PHE A 183 -5.72 6.50 -3.36
C PHE A 183 -5.37 7.92 -3.81
N GLY A 184 -6.06 8.93 -3.27
CA GLY A 184 -5.82 10.36 -3.55
C GLY A 184 -5.62 11.15 -2.26
N LEU A 185 -4.76 12.15 -2.30
CA LEU A 185 -4.42 12.97 -1.14
C LEU A 185 -5.64 13.73 -0.60
N VAL A 186 -5.77 13.78 0.72
CA VAL A 186 -6.75 14.64 1.40
C VAL A 186 -6.11 15.99 1.71
N HIS A 187 -6.71 17.08 1.24
CA HIS A 187 -6.33 18.45 1.58
C HIS A 187 -6.99 18.92 2.88
#